data_AF-A0A2N2FTQ3-F1
#
_entry.id   AF-A0A2N2FTQ3-F1
#
_cell.length_a   1.000
_cell.length_b   1.000
_cell.length_c   1.000
_cell.angle_alpha   90.00
_cell.angle_beta   90.00
_cell.angle_gamma   90.00
#
_symmetry.space_group_name_H-M   'P 1'
#
loop_
_entity.id
_entity.type
_entity.pdbx_description
1 polymer ?
#
loop_
_entity_poly.entity_id
_entity_poly.type
_entity_poly.pdbx_seq_one_letter_code
_entity_poly.pdbx_strand_id
1 'polypeptide(L)'
;MSKDQTIHDLSSSSVARYYAAQQRKPRQRHLVTFAAGFTMIELLVVVAILGTLAILSIPTYNEFVSRAKNGRAKQDVRVLEREIIGYFLETESLPITLGDINRGDLKDPWGNPYVYSNTPTRNRFDINLNTDFDIFSMGADGVTDPVVSSAAGKDDLVRGADGAFLGFGEDW
;
A
#
# COMPACT_ATOMS: atom_id res chain seq x y z
N MET A 1 109.51 9.08 -12.35
CA MET A 1 108.52 9.85 -13.13
C MET A 1 107.88 8.90 -14.13
N SER A 2 106.58 8.68 -14.24
CA SER A 2 105.39 9.34 -13.69
C SER A 2 104.29 8.27 -13.58
N LYS A 3 103.64 8.15 -12.41
CA LYS A 3 102.44 7.33 -12.18
C LYS A 3 101.26 8.29 -12.28
N ASP A 4 100.55 8.37 -13.40
CA ASP A 4 99.35 9.25 -13.45
C ASP A 4 98.39 9.02 -14.62
N GLN A 5 97.99 7.77 -14.90
CA GLN A 5 96.98 7.52 -15.96
C GLN A 5 95.87 6.52 -15.61
N THR A 6 95.78 6.03 -14.37
CA THR A 6 94.84 4.96 -14.02
C THR A 6 93.48 5.44 -13.49
N ILE A 7 93.23 6.76 -13.38
CA ILE A 7 92.03 7.28 -12.69
C ILE A 7 90.92 7.78 -13.63
N HIS A 8 91.13 7.84 -14.95
CA HIS A 8 90.12 8.38 -15.88
C HIS A 8 89.13 7.37 -16.48
N ASP A 9 89.27 6.05 -16.24
CA ASP A 9 88.52 5.01 -17.00
C ASP A 9 87.41 4.28 -16.21
N LEU A 10 87.17 4.63 -14.94
CA LEU A 10 86.21 3.90 -14.08
C LEU A 10 84.79 4.50 -14.02
N SER A 11 84.56 5.63 -14.69
CA SER A 11 83.28 6.37 -14.61
C SER A 11 82.22 5.93 -15.62
N SER A 12 82.57 5.29 -16.74
CA SER A 12 81.61 5.04 -17.83
C SER A 12 81.03 3.63 -17.85
N SER A 13 81.74 2.61 -17.36
CA SER A 13 81.29 1.21 -17.43
C SER A 13 80.32 0.83 -16.29
N SER A 14 80.53 1.38 -15.10
CA SER A 14 79.68 1.13 -13.92
C SER A 14 78.33 1.85 -14.03
N VAL A 15 78.34 3.08 -14.56
CA VAL A 15 77.16 3.92 -14.74
C VAL A 15 76.25 3.39 -15.86
N ALA A 16 76.84 2.91 -16.97
CA ALA A 16 76.07 2.29 -18.05
C ALA A 16 75.32 1.02 -17.59
N ARG A 17 75.91 0.23 -16.68
CA ARG A 17 75.23 -0.93 -16.08
C ARG A 17 74.12 -0.53 -15.12
N TYR A 18 74.28 0.58 -14.41
CA TYR A 18 73.26 1.12 -13.51
C TYR A 18 72.02 1.58 -14.29
N TYR A 19 72.21 2.23 -15.45
CA TYR A 19 71.11 2.63 -16.34
C TYR A 19 70.48 1.44 -17.10
N ALA A 20 71.26 0.41 -17.44
CA ALA A 20 70.72 -0.79 -18.09
C ALA A 20 69.82 -1.64 -17.16
N ALA A 21 70.10 -1.66 -15.85
CA ALA A 21 69.32 -2.42 -14.87
C ALA A 21 67.91 -1.84 -14.63
N GLN A 22 67.70 -0.54 -14.90
CA GLN A 22 66.41 0.14 -14.67
C GLN A 22 65.40 -0.04 -15.82
N GLN A 23 65.79 -0.65 -16.95
CA GLN A 23 64.89 -0.85 -18.10
C GLN A 23 64.10 -2.17 -18.06
N ARG A 24 64.10 -2.88 -16.92
CA ARG A 24 63.20 -4.02 -16.75
C ARG A 24 61.78 -3.51 -16.57
N LYS A 25 61.08 -3.33 -17.70
CA LYS A 25 59.64 -3.05 -17.75
C LYS A 25 58.93 -4.00 -16.78
N PRO A 26 58.16 -3.49 -15.81
CA PRO A 26 57.37 -4.36 -14.96
C PRO A 26 56.47 -5.19 -15.88
N ARG A 27 56.54 -6.52 -15.75
CA ARG A 27 55.61 -7.43 -16.41
C ARG A 27 54.22 -7.00 -15.94
N GLN A 28 53.49 -6.27 -16.78
CA GLN A 28 52.12 -5.88 -16.52
C GLN A 28 51.32 -7.18 -16.37
N ARG A 29 51.09 -7.58 -15.12
CA ARG A 29 50.12 -8.61 -14.80
C ARG A 29 48.77 -7.97 -15.12
N HIS A 30 48.25 -8.25 -16.31
CA HIS A 30 46.85 -8.00 -16.61
C HIS A 30 46.04 -8.74 -15.55
N LEU A 31 45.50 -7.99 -14.58
CA LEU A 31 44.42 -8.47 -13.75
C LEU A 31 43.26 -8.68 -14.71
N VAL A 32 42.95 -9.95 -14.99
CA VAL A 32 41.79 -10.30 -15.81
C VAL A 32 40.57 -9.92 -14.99
N THR A 33 40.05 -8.71 -15.21
CA THR A 33 38.74 -8.33 -14.72
C THR A 33 37.73 -9.10 -15.56
N PHE A 34 37.14 -10.15 -15.00
CA PHE A 34 35.98 -10.79 -15.61
C PHE A 34 34.85 -9.77 -15.61
N ALA A 35 34.61 -9.12 -16.75
CA ALA A 35 33.35 -8.45 -16.99
C ALA A 35 32.28 -9.55 -17.09
N ALA A 36 31.65 -9.88 -15.97
CA ALA A 36 30.51 -10.78 -15.94
C ALA A 36 29.33 -10.08 -16.64
N GLY A 37 29.08 -10.46 -17.88
CA GLY A 37 27.91 -10.03 -18.63
C GLY A 37 26.66 -10.80 -18.17
N PHE A 38 25.52 -10.10 -18.14
CA PHE A 38 24.22 -10.69 -17.83
C PHE A 38 23.80 -11.63 -18.97
N THR A 39 23.41 -12.86 -18.64
CA THR A 39 22.99 -13.84 -19.64
C THR A 39 21.50 -13.69 -19.98
N MET A 40 21.10 -14.06 -21.21
CA MET A 40 19.66 -14.11 -21.55
C MET A 40 18.90 -15.10 -20.66
N ILE A 41 19.56 -16.20 -20.26
CA ILE A 41 18.93 -17.19 -19.40
C ILE A 41 18.73 -16.69 -17.96
N GLU A 42 19.63 -15.85 -17.42
CA GLU A 42 19.40 -15.16 -16.14
C GLU A 42 18.15 -14.29 -16.20
N LEU A 43 17.99 -13.50 -17.27
CA LEU A 43 16.79 -12.69 -17.43
C LEU A 43 15.53 -13.56 -17.49
N LEU A 44 15.57 -14.66 -18.26
CA LEU A 44 14.44 -15.57 -18.42
C LEU A 44 14.00 -16.20 -17.10
N VAL A 45 14.95 -16.64 -16.27
CA VAL A 45 14.63 -17.20 -14.95
C VAL A 45 14.08 -16.14 -14.02
N VAL A 46 14.62 -14.91 -14.03
CA VAL A 46 14.11 -13.81 -13.21
C VAL A 46 12.68 -13.45 -13.56
N VAL A 47 12.36 -13.25 -14.84
CA VAL A 47 10.98 -12.90 -15.24
C VAL A 47 10.02 -14.06 -15.03
N ALA A 48 10.48 -15.31 -15.14
CA ALA A 48 9.69 -16.48 -14.79
C ALA A 48 9.32 -16.49 -13.30
N ILE A 49 10.28 -16.22 -12.40
CA ILE A 49 10.02 -16.14 -10.96
C ILE A 49 9.12 -14.94 -10.62
N LEU A 50 9.34 -13.77 -11.23
CA LEU A 50 8.49 -12.60 -11.00
C LEU A 50 7.05 -12.86 -11.48
N GLY A 51 6.88 -13.54 -12.62
CA GLY A 51 5.57 -13.93 -13.14
C GLY A 51 4.82 -14.87 -12.21
N THR A 52 5.49 -15.88 -11.64
CA THR A 52 4.85 -16.81 -10.70
C THR A 52 4.46 -16.11 -9.41
N LEU A 53 5.32 -15.25 -8.86
CA LEU A 53 5.02 -14.46 -7.65
C LEU A 53 3.85 -13.51 -7.86
N ALA A 54 3.77 -12.84 -9.03
CA ALA A 54 2.70 -11.91 -9.34
C ALA A 54 1.32 -12.58 -9.33
N ILE A 55 1.19 -13.77 -9.93
CA ILE A 55 -0.07 -14.52 -9.97
C ILE A 55 -0.53 -14.91 -8.57
N LEU A 56 0.38 -15.39 -7.72
CA LEU A 56 0.07 -15.77 -6.34
C LEU A 56 -0.33 -14.56 -5.48
N SER A 57 0.11 -13.36 -5.84
CA SER A 57 -0.14 -12.13 -5.08
C SER A 57 -1.51 -11.49 -5.32
N ILE A 58 -2.23 -11.83 -6.40
CA ILE A 58 -3.52 -11.19 -6.73
C ILE A 58 -4.62 -11.43 -5.68
N PRO A 59 -4.93 -12.68 -5.27
CA PRO A 59 -6.04 -12.92 -4.33
C PRO A 59 -5.78 -12.30 -2.95
N THR A 60 -4.54 -12.38 -2.46
CA THR A 60 -4.16 -11.81 -1.16
C THR A 60 -4.22 -10.29 -1.17
N TYR A 61 -3.84 -9.66 -2.28
CA TYR A 61 -3.99 -8.22 -2.46
C TYR A 61 -5.46 -7.78 -2.46
N ASN A 62 -6.33 -8.49 -3.18
CA ASN A 62 -7.76 -8.17 -3.22
C ASN A 62 -8.41 -8.27 -1.83
N GLU A 63 -8.07 -9.31 -1.07
CA GLU A 63 -8.56 -9.49 0.30
C GLU A 63 -8.07 -8.37 1.24
N PHE A 64 -6.80 -7.96 1.10
CA PHE A 64 -6.24 -6.83 1.85
C PHE A 64 -6.97 -5.52 1.55
N VAL A 65 -7.19 -5.20 0.27
CA VAL A 65 -7.93 -4.00 -0.14
C VAL A 65 -9.37 -4.06 0.37
N SER A 66 -10.04 -5.21 0.26
CA SER A 66 -11.40 -5.41 0.78
C SER A 66 -11.48 -5.13 2.28
N ARG A 67 -10.56 -5.71 3.08
CA ARG A 67 -10.50 -5.44 4.53
C ARG A 67 -10.23 -3.97 4.85
N ALA A 68 -9.36 -3.32 4.09
CA ALA A 68 -9.08 -1.89 4.27
C ALA A 68 -10.30 -1.02 3.96
N LYS A 69 -11.03 -1.33 2.88
CA LYS A 69 -12.31 -0.67 2.55
C LYS A 69 -13.34 -0.89 3.65
N ASN A 70 -13.53 -2.12 4.11
CA ASN A 70 -14.47 -2.43 5.19
C ASN A 70 -14.13 -1.67 6.48
N GLY A 71 -12.85 -1.61 6.85
CA GLY A 71 -12.38 -0.84 8.01
C GLY A 71 -12.66 0.66 7.88
N ARG A 72 -12.41 1.24 6.69
CA ARG A 72 -12.71 2.64 6.40
C ARG A 72 -14.20 2.93 6.49
N ALA A 73 -15.04 2.09 5.87
CA ALA A 73 -16.49 2.28 5.92
C ALA A 73 -17.02 2.25 7.35
N LYS A 74 -16.51 1.34 8.20
CA LYS A 74 -16.83 1.29 9.64
C LYS A 74 -16.43 2.57 10.36
N GLN A 75 -15.23 3.06 10.10
CA GLN A 75 -14.77 4.31 10.70
C GLN A 75 -15.65 5.50 10.27
N ASP A 76 -15.97 5.58 8.98
CA ASP A 76 -16.79 6.67 8.43
C ASP A 76 -18.20 6.65 9.06
N VAL A 77 -18.85 5.48 9.18
CA VAL A 77 -20.15 5.36 9.88
C VAL A 77 -20.04 5.80 11.36
N ARG A 78 -18.97 5.45 12.08
CA ARG A 78 -18.76 5.92 13.47
C ARG A 78 -18.51 7.43 13.56
N VAL A 79 -17.92 8.04 12.54
CA VAL A 79 -17.76 9.50 12.49
C VAL A 79 -19.12 10.14 12.26
N LEU A 80 -19.89 9.66 11.27
CA LEU A 80 -21.21 10.17 10.97
C LEU A 80 -22.18 10.02 12.14
N GLU A 81 -22.18 8.87 12.82
CA GLU A 81 -22.96 8.65 14.05
C GLU A 81 -22.70 9.75 15.09
N ARG A 82 -21.43 10.07 15.34
CA ARG A 82 -21.04 11.11 16.31
C ARG A 82 -21.47 12.50 15.86
N GLU A 83 -21.35 12.82 14.57
CA GLU A 83 -21.74 14.11 14.02
C GLU A 83 -23.26 14.30 14.03
N ILE A 84 -24.04 13.25 13.73
CA ILE A 84 -25.50 13.25 13.82
C ILE A 84 -25.96 13.47 15.27
N ILE A 85 -25.37 12.72 16.21
CA ILE A 85 -25.68 12.89 17.64
C ILE A 85 -25.27 14.29 18.11
N GLY A 86 -24.10 14.78 17.69
CA GLY A 86 -23.65 16.14 17.99
C GLY A 86 -24.64 17.20 17.50
N TYR A 87 -25.11 17.08 16.26
CA TYR A 87 -26.13 17.96 15.69
C TYR A 87 -27.43 17.94 16.50
N PHE A 88 -27.88 16.76 16.93
CA PHE A 88 -29.08 16.63 17.77
C PHE A 88 -28.90 17.30 19.13
N LEU A 89 -27.71 17.18 19.77
CA LEU A 89 -27.43 17.82 21.05
C LEU A 89 -27.42 19.37 20.94
N GLU A 90 -27.12 19.92 19.77
CA GLU A 90 -27.07 21.37 19.53
C GLU A 90 -28.41 21.96 19.09
N THR A 91 -29.17 21.22 18.28
CA THR A 91 -30.39 21.73 17.62
C THR A 91 -31.68 21.10 18.13
N GLU A 92 -31.58 20.14 19.07
CA GLU A 92 -32.68 19.32 19.61
C GLU A 92 -33.48 18.56 18.54
N SER A 93 -32.94 18.45 17.33
CA SER A 93 -33.59 17.80 16.19
C SER A 93 -32.56 17.03 15.37
N LEU A 94 -32.96 15.87 14.84
CA LEU A 94 -32.09 15.10 13.95
C LEU A 94 -31.94 15.84 12.62
N PRO A 95 -30.78 15.74 11.95
CA PRO A 95 -30.63 16.29 10.61
C PRO A 95 -31.68 15.65 9.67
N ILE A 96 -32.12 16.40 8.65
CA ILE A 96 -33.03 15.84 7.63
C ILE A 96 -32.18 15.08 6.61
N THR A 97 -30.98 15.58 6.33
CA THR A 97 -30.03 14.95 5.41
C THR A 97 -28.61 15.03 5.95
N LEU A 98 -27.70 14.20 5.41
CA LEU A 98 -26.27 14.34 5.68
C LEU A 98 -25.70 15.70 5.24
N GLY A 99 -26.40 16.45 4.39
CA GLY A 99 -26.03 17.82 4.01
C GLY A 99 -26.01 18.78 5.20
N ASP A 100 -26.90 18.59 6.18
CA ASP A 100 -27.05 19.47 7.34
C ASP A 100 -25.82 19.43 8.27
N ILE A 101 -25.07 18.32 8.22
CA ILE A 101 -23.78 18.15 8.92
C ILE A 101 -22.57 18.26 7.97
N ASN A 102 -22.74 18.82 6.77
CA ASN A 102 -21.70 18.95 5.74
C ASN A 102 -21.11 17.62 5.23
N ARG A 103 -21.91 16.56 5.21
CA ARG A 103 -21.53 15.20 4.76
C ARG A 103 -22.31 14.68 3.56
N GLY A 104 -23.12 15.52 2.90
CA GLY A 104 -23.94 15.12 1.75
C GLY A 104 -23.15 14.51 0.58
N ASP A 105 -21.91 14.94 0.37
CA ASP A 105 -21.04 14.43 -0.71
C ASP A 105 -20.15 13.25 -0.28
N LEU A 106 -20.25 12.81 0.98
CA LEU A 106 -19.41 11.74 1.48
C LEU A 106 -19.80 10.41 0.82
N LYS A 107 -18.79 9.76 0.26
CA LYS A 107 -18.93 8.46 -0.39
C LYS A 107 -18.18 7.40 0.40
N ASP A 108 -18.72 6.20 0.35
CA ASP A 108 -18.09 5.02 0.89
C ASP A 108 -16.87 4.60 0.05
N PRO A 109 -16.09 3.62 0.53
CA PRO A 109 -14.86 3.15 -0.16
C PRO A 109 -15.10 2.46 -1.52
N TRP A 110 -16.35 2.23 -1.90
CA TRP A 110 -16.75 1.69 -3.21
C TRP A 110 -17.30 2.78 -4.14
N GLY A 111 -17.49 4.00 -3.63
CA GLY A 111 -17.91 5.16 -4.39
C GLY A 111 -19.42 5.41 -4.32
N ASN A 112 -20.14 4.64 -3.51
CA ASN A 112 -21.57 4.82 -3.29
C ASN A 112 -21.80 5.88 -2.19
N PRO A 113 -22.87 6.68 -2.24
CA PRO A 113 -23.19 7.60 -1.15
C PRO A 113 -23.58 6.83 0.12
N TYR A 114 -23.25 7.39 1.29
CA TYR A 114 -23.84 6.92 2.55
C TYR A 114 -25.34 7.21 2.57
N VAL A 115 -26.12 6.26 3.07
CA VAL A 115 -27.57 6.42 3.19
C VAL A 115 -27.90 6.70 4.64
N TYR A 116 -28.73 7.73 4.84
CA TYR A 116 -29.19 8.19 6.14
C TYR A 116 -30.70 8.36 6.11
N SER A 117 -31.35 7.99 7.21
CA SER A 117 -32.76 8.26 7.44
C SER A 117 -33.00 8.62 8.89
N ASN A 118 -33.61 9.78 9.16
CA ASN A 118 -34.01 10.21 10.50
C ASN A 118 -35.28 9.51 11.01
N THR A 119 -35.93 8.74 10.15
CA THR A 119 -36.99 7.79 10.52
C THR A 119 -36.47 6.39 10.24
N PRO A 120 -36.20 5.57 11.27
CA PRO A 120 -35.70 4.21 11.06
C PRO A 120 -36.64 3.41 10.16
N THR A 121 -36.09 2.88 9.07
CA THR A 121 -36.79 2.09 8.04
C THR A 121 -36.20 0.70 7.86
N ARG A 122 -34.95 0.49 8.29
CA ARG A 122 -34.26 -0.79 8.13
C ARG A 122 -34.62 -1.76 9.23
N ASN A 123 -34.64 -3.04 8.89
CA ASN A 123 -35.03 -4.10 9.79
C ASN A 123 -34.22 -5.39 9.57
N ARG A 124 -34.22 -6.31 10.54
CA ARG A 124 -33.60 -7.65 10.39
C ARG A 124 -34.58 -8.70 9.89
N PHE A 125 -35.79 -8.67 10.41
CA PHE A 125 -36.90 -9.58 10.12
C PHE A 125 -38.21 -8.82 10.44
N ASP A 126 -38.43 -7.68 9.79
CA ASP A 126 -39.51 -6.74 10.12
C ASP A 126 -39.44 -6.15 11.55
N ILE A 127 -38.26 -6.26 12.17
CA ILE A 127 -37.92 -5.64 13.45
C ILE A 127 -36.90 -4.55 13.16
N ASN A 128 -37.27 -3.29 13.44
CA ASN A 128 -36.42 -2.13 13.22
C ASN A 128 -35.03 -2.34 13.86
N LEU A 129 -33.99 -1.96 13.11
CA LEU A 129 -32.60 -2.04 13.58
C LEU A 129 -32.32 -1.07 14.73
N ASN A 130 -32.87 0.13 14.61
CA ASN A 130 -32.66 1.25 15.49
C ASN A 130 -33.99 1.94 15.79
N THR A 131 -34.01 2.68 16.90
CA THR A 131 -35.14 3.48 17.36
C THR A 131 -34.94 4.97 17.05
N ASP A 132 -33.70 5.40 16.85
CA ASP A 132 -33.30 6.79 16.66
C ASP A 132 -33.21 7.18 15.17
N PHE A 133 -32.23 6.64 14.44
CA PHE A 133 -31.99 6.90 13.03
C PHE A 133 -31.26 5.71 12.40
N ASP A 134 -31.35 5.62 11.08
CA ASP A 134 -30.56 4.66 10.31
C ASP A 134 -29.42 5.37 9.57
N ILE A 135 -28.25 4.73 9.61
CA ILE A 135 -27.11 5.10 8.77
C ILE A 135 -26.37 3.84 8.31
N PHE A 136 -26.05 3.77 7.03
CA PHE A 136 -25.38 2.61 6.45
C PHE A 136 -24.60 2.93 5.17
N SER A 137 -23.68 2.03 4.84
CA SER A 137 -23.00 1.94 3.54
C SER A 137 -23.68 0.87 2.70
N MET A 138 -23.88 1.11 1.41
CA MET A 138 -24.47 0.12 0.48
C MET A 138 -23.50 -0.99 0.05
N GLY A 139 -22.42 -1.20 0.80
CA GLY A 139 -21.46 -2.24 0.50
C GLY A 139 -20.77 -2.09 -0.87
N ALA A 140 -20.28 -3.22 -1.37
CA ALA A 140 -19.45 -3.28 -2.57
C ALA A 140 -20.28 -3.36 -3.84
N ASP A 141 -21.48 -3.93 -3.77
CA ASP A 141 -22.38 -4.09 -4.91
C ASP A 141 -23.25 -2.84 -5.17
N GLY A 142 -23.41 -1.98 -4.16
CA GLY A 142 -24.22 -0.76 -4.25
C GLY A 142 -25.73 -1.04 -4.28
N VAL A 143 -26.14 -2.26 -3.96
CA VAL A 143 -27.54 -2.71 -3.93
C VAL A 143 -27.92 -2.86 -2.46
N THR A 144 -29.14 -2.46 -2.09
CA THR A 144 -29.59 -2.52 -0.70
C THR A 144 -31.07 -2.88 -0.61
N ASP A 145 -31.47 -3.41 0.53
CA ASP A 145 -32.86 -3.71 0.87
C ASP A 145 -33.14 -3.25 2.31
N PRO A 146 -34.36 -2.81 2.65
CA PRO A 146 -34.72 -2.50 4.03
C PRO A 146 -34.50 -3.66 5.00
N VAL A 147 -34.69 -4.90 4.53
CA VAL A 147 -34.42 -6.13 5.30
C VAL A 147 -32.95 -6.50 5.13
N VAL A 148 -32.14 -6.26 6.17
CA VAL A 148 -30.67 -6.43 6.10
C VAL A 148 -30.22 -7.89 6.00
N SER A 149 -31.10 -8.81 6.39
CA SER A 149 -30.87 -10.25 6.26
C SER A 149 -31.18 -10.79 4.84
N SER A 150 -31.76 -9.95 3.96
CA SER A 150 -32.05 -10.30 2.57
C SER A 150 -30.77 -10.52 1.76
N ALA A 151 -30.87 -11.13 0.57
CA ALA A 151 -29.70 -11.36 -0.27
C ALA A 151 -28.98 -10.07 -0.67
N ALA A 152 -29.71 -8.97 -0.85
CA ALA A 152 -29.18 -7.66 -1.22
C ALA A 152 -28.68 -6.85 -0.02
N GLY A 153 -29.11 -7.17 1.20
CA GLY A 153 -28.70 -6.42 2.40
C GLY A 153 -27.46 -6.96 3.11
N LYS A 154 -26.92 -8.11 2.67
CA LYS A 154 -25.88 -8.84 3.39
C LYS A 154 -24.55 -8.10 3.46
N ASP A 155 -24.16 -7.40 2.39
CA ASP A 155 -22.92 -6.63 2.33
C ASP A 155 -23.10 -5.16 2.72
N ASP A 156 -24.33 -4.75 3.04
CA ASP A 156 -24.59 -3.44 3.63
C ASP A 156 -23.91 -3.34 5.00
N LEU A 157 -23.13 -2.29 5.22
CA LEU A 157 -22.55 -2.01 6.53
C LEU A 157 -23.53 -1.14 7.33
N VAL A 158 -24.12 -1.73 8.38
CA VAL A 158 -25.22 -1.12 9.13
C VAL A 158 -24.83 -0.82 10.58
N ARG A 159 -25.33 0.31 11.08
CA ARG A 159 -25.46 0.57 12.52
C ARG A 159 -26.73 -0.10 13.04
N GLY A 160 -26.66 -0.82 14.16
CA GLY A 160 -27.80 -1.51 14.76
C GLY A 160 -27.82 -1.41 16.29
N ALA A 161 -28.99 -1.71 16.89
CA ALA A 161 -29.26 -1.63 18.33
C ALA A 161 -28.81 -0.28 18.91
N ASP A 162 -29.25 0.80 18.27
CA ASP A 162 -28.99 2.17 18.70
C ASP A 162 -27.47 2.44 18.88
N GLY A 163 -26.65 1.85 18.01
CA GLY A 163 -25.20 2.05 17.97
C GLY A 163 -24.36 0.99 18.69
N ALA A 164 -24.99 0.07 19.42
CA ALA A 164 -24.28 -1.04 20.08
C ALA A 164 -23.60 -1.98 19.07
N PHE A 165 -24.11 -2.04 17.84
CA PHE A 165 -23.55 -2.82 16.75
C PHE A 165 -23.13 -1.96 15.57
N LEU A 166 -22.03 -2.38 14.96
CA LEU A 166 -21.60 -1.90 13.65
C LEU A 166 -20.94 -3.05 12.90
N GLY A 167 -21.60 -3.52 11.85
CA GLY A 167 -21.19 -4.70 11.11
C GLY A 167 -21.96 -4.83 9.81
N PHE A 168 -21.65 -5.89 9.06
CA PHE A 168 -22.34 -6.17 7.82
C PHE A 168 -23.73 -6.76 8.12
N GLY A 169 -24.68 -6.62 7.19
CA GLY A 169 -26.01 -7.19 7.33
C GLY A 169 -25.99 -8.71 7.54
N GLU A 170 -24.98 -9.40 7.02
CA GLU A 170 -24.74 -10.83 7.29
C GLU A 170 -24.36 -11.16 8.74
N ASP A 171 -23.74 -10.20 9.45
CA ASP A 171 -23.29 -10.35 10.84
C ASP A 171 -24.35 -9.93 11.86
N TRP A 172 -25.43 -9.28 11.41
CA TRP A 172 -26.45 -8.72 12.26
C TRP A 172 -27.42 -9.78 12.77
#